data_AF-A0A940AFB0-F1
#
_entry.id   AF-A0A940AFB0-F1
#
_cell.length_a   1.000
_cell.length_b   1.000
_cell.length_c   1.000
_cell.angle_alpha   90.00
_cell.angle_beta   90.00
_cell.angle_gamma   90.00
#
_symmetry.space_group_name_H-M   'P 1'
#
loop_
_entity.id
_entity.type
_entity.pdbx_description
1 polymer ?
#
loop_
_entity_poly.entity_id
_entity_poly.type
_entity_poly.pdbx_seq_one_letter_code
_entity_poly.pdbx_strand_id
1 'polypeptide(L)'
;KYVLQWSLKTLRERLEEKHPETFWVKATFDFVGEQEYFRYDYVKHTKHPNTSLIPSLLDEGIITVDYLMHRKPNGSTRDHGFPFKIFPRDMGLLFPEEIEYDLEKL
;
A
#
# COMPACT_ATOMS: atom_id res chain seq x y z
N LYS A 1 -1.88 19.49 23.21
CA LYS A 1 -1.49 18.08 23.50
C LYS A 1 -2.00 17.23 22.35
N TYR A 2 -1.13 16.54 21.61
CA TYR A 2 -1.56 15.65 20.52
C TYR A 2 -2.22 14.40 21.11
N VAL A 3 -3.31 13.94 20.48
CA VAL A 3 -4.06 12.74 20.94
C VAL A 3 -3.42 11.47 20.41
N LEU A 4 -2.75 11.54 19.25
CA LEU A 4 -2.06 10.43 18.62
C LEU A 4 -0.92 10.96 17.74
N GLN A 5 0.19 10.23 17.66
CA GLN A 5 1.34 10.57 16.83
C GLN A 5 2.04 9.31 16.30
N TRP A 6 2.56 9.40 15.08
CA TRP A 6 3.53 8.45 14.55
C TRP A 6 4.85 9.16 14.28
N SER A 7 5.96 8.54 14.67
CA SER A 7 7.29 9.07 14.40
C SER A 7 7.64 8.88 12.93
N LEU A 8 8.04 9.95 12.24
CA LEU A 8 8.54 9.88 10.87
C LEU A 8 9.73 8.92 10.75
N LYS A 9 10.61 8.87 11.76
CA LYS A 9 11.72 7.91 11.80
C LYS A 9 11.20 6.48 11.70
N THR A 10 10.20 6.13 12.52
CA THR A 10 9.62 4.79 12.53
C THR A 10 8.91 4.48 11.20
N LEU A 11 8.19 5.43 10.62
CA LEU A 11 7.54 5.22 9.32
C LEU A 11 8.55 4.90 8.22
N ARG A 12 9.67 5.64 8.18
CA ARG A 12 10.78 5.41 7.24
C ARG A 12 11.40 4.03 7.43
N GLU A 13 11.74 3.67 8.67
CA GLU A 13 12.32 2.37 9.00
C GLU A 13 11.40 1.21 8.61
N ARG A 14 10.09 1.32 8.88
CA ARG A 14 9.12 0.28 8.52
C ARG A 14 8.89 0.16 7.01
N LEU A 15 8.95 1.27 6.27
CA LEU A 15 8.85 1.22 4.81
C LEU A 15 10.06 0.49 4.22
N GLU A 16 11.27 0.83 4.68
CA GLU A 16 12.51 0.19 4.21
C GLU A 16 12.58 -1.29 4.60
N GLU A 17 12.16 -1.65 5.82
CA GLU A 17 12.13 -3.03 6.28
C GLU A 17 11.17 -3.90 5.47
N LYS A 18 9.98 -3.37 5.17
CA LYS A 18 8.91 -4.14 4.54
C LYS A 18 8.97 -4.13 3.02
N HIS A 19 9.40 -3.01 2.44
CA HIS A 19 9.38 -2.77 0.99
C HIS A 19 10.75 -2.36 0.44
N PRO A 20 11.86 -3.04 0.77
CA PRO A 20 13.17 -2.74 0.17
C PRO A 20 13.18 -3.08 -1.33
N GLU A 21 12.45 -4.13 -1.69
CA GLU A 21 12.19 -4.63 -3.04
C GLU A 21 10.81 -5.31 -3.02
N THR A 22 9.90 -4.97 -3.92
CA THR A 22 8.50 -5.44 -3.86
C THR A 22 7.90 -5.59 -5.25
N PHE A 23 7.20 -6.72 -5.45
CA PHE A 23 6.35 -6.94 -6.61
C PHE A 23 4.89 -6.61 -6.26
N TRP A 24 4.32 -5.67 -7.00
CA TRP A 24 2.92 -5.29 -6.95
C TRP A 24 2.20 -5.97 -8.11
N VAL A 25 1.41 -7.00 -7.79
CA VAL A 25 0.75 -7.85 -8.79
C VAL A 25 -0.66 -7.35 -9.05
N LYS A 26 -0.96 -7.06 -10.32
CA LYS A 26 -2.32 -6.79 -10.78
C LYS A 26 -2.92 -8.10 -11.32
N ALA A 27 -4.12 -8.41 -10.85
CA ALA A 27 -4.89 -9.55 -11.31
C ALA A 27 -6.27 -9.10 -11.79
N THR A 28 -6.75 -9.74 -12.85
CA THR A 28 -8.18 -9.80 -13.18
C THR A 28 -8.79 -11.03 -12.52
N PHE A 29 -10.09 -10.99 -12.29
CA PHE A 29 -10.82 -12.11 -11.72
C PHE A 29 -12.07 -12.38 -12.52
N ASP A 30 -12.52 -13.64 -12.46
CA ASP A 30 -13.80 -14.07 -13.02
C ASP A 30 -14.41 -15.16 -12.15
N PHE A 31 -15.73 -15.32 -12.23
CA PHE A 31 -16.46 -16.38 -11.52
C PHE A 31 -16.82 -17.50 -12.49
N VAL A 32 -16.40 -18.73 -12.17
CA VAL A 32 -16.85 -19.94 -12.87
C VAL A 32 -17.75 -20.72 -11.91
N GLY A 33 -19.06 -20.51 -12.04
CA GLY A 33 -20.04 -20.98 -11.06
C GLY A 33 -19.94 -20.18 -9.75
N GLU A 34 -19.75 -20.87 -8.63
CA GLU A 34 -19.59 -20.25 -7.30
C GLU A 34 -18.12 -19.98 -6.93
N GLN A 35 -17.18 -20.36 -7.79
CA GLN A 35 -15.76 -20.24 -7.51
C GLN A 35 -15.16 -19.03 -8.24
N GLU A 36 -14.46 -18.18 -7.47
CA GLU A 36 -13.67 -17.07 -7.98
C GLU A 36 -12.30 -17.55 -8.45
N TYR A 37 -11.90 -17.14 -9.65
CA TYR A 37 -10.61 -17.41 -10.27
C TYR A 37 -9.89 -16.10 -10.52
N PHE A 38 -8.56 -16.11 -10.34
CA PHE A 38 -7.70 -14.95 -10.56
C PHE A 38 -6.68 -15.25 -11.65
N ARG A 39 -6.52 -14.33 -12.59
CA ARG A 39 -5.43 -14.32 -13.57
C ARG A 39 -4.51 -13.16 -13.25
N TYR A 40 -3.22 -13.44 -13.07
CA TYR A 40 -2.21 -12.41 -12.88
C TYR A 40 -1.80 -11.87 -14.24
N ASP A 41 -2.07 -10.58 -14.48
CA ASP A 41 -1.89 -9.98 -15.80
C ASP A 41 -0.59 -9.18 -15.88
N TYR A 42 -0.17 -8.60 -14.76
CA TYR A 42 0.87 -7.59 -14.78
C TYR A 42 1.56 -7.45 -13.41
N VAL A 43 2.85 -7.14 -13.44
CA VAL A 43 3.66 -6.91 -12.23
C VAL A 43 4.40 -5.58 -12.34
N LYS A 44 4.26 -4.74 -11.33
CA LYS A 44 5.15 -3.60 -11.09
C LYS A 44 6.17 -3.99 -10.03
N HIS A 45 7.43 -3.94 -10.35
CA HIS A 45 8.54 -4.26 -9.46
C HIS A 45 9.23 -2.98 -9.02
N THR A 46 9.20 -2.69 -7.73
CA THR A 46 9.81 -1.49 -7.15
C THR A 46 10.98 -1.84 -6.26
N LYS A 47 12.01 -0.98 -6.23
CA LYS A 47 13.15 -1.09 -5.29
C LYS A 47 13.43 0.23 -4.60
N HIS A 48 14.20 0.15 -3.51
CA HIS A 48 14.84 1.29 -2.85
C HIS A 48 13.88 2.48 -2.63
N PRO A 49 12.86 2.35 -1.75
CA PRO A 49 11.92 3.42 -1.50
C PRO A 49 12.64 4.70 -1.09
N ASN A 50 12.24 5.84 -1.66
CA ASN A 50 12.74 7.13 -1.25
C ASN A 50 12.03 7.59 0.04
N THR A 51 12.44 7.02 1.16
CA THR A 51 11.85 7.29 2.49
C THR A 51 11.99 8.76 2.93
N SER A 52 12.91 9.51 2.31
CA SER A 52 13.11 10.93 2.60
C SER A 52 11.88 11.78 2.22
N LEU A 53 11.11 11.35 1.21
CA LEU A 53 9.92 12.04 0.68
C LEU A 53 8.65 11.82 1.51
N ILE A 54 8.63 10.84 2.43
CA ILE A 54 7.45 10.53 3.26
C ILE A 54 6.83 11.79 3.91
N PRO A 55 7.59 12.72 4.54
CA PRO A 55 6.99 13.88 5.17
C PRO A 55 6.27 14.80 4.17
N SER A 56 6.89 15.09 3.02
CA SER A 56 6.29 15.94 1.98
C SER A 56 5.04 15.28 1.39
N LEU A 57 5.11 13.98 1.09
CA LEU A 57 3.96 13.24 0.55
C LEU A 57 2.79 13.16 1.54
N LEU A 58 3.06 13.11 2.85
CA LEU A 58 2.05 13.21 3.89
C LEU A 58 1.44 14.62 3.98
N ASP A 59 2.27 15.65 3.93
CA ASP A 59 1.85 17.06 4.01
C ASP A 59 0.97 17.46 2.81
N GLU A 60 1.32 16.96 1.62
CA GLU A 60 0.57 17.18 0.37
C GLU A 60 -0.69 16.30 0.27
N GLY A 61 -0.91 15.36 1.19
CA GLY A 61 -2.05 14.44 1.18
C GLY A 61 -1.97 13.34 0.12
N ILE A 62 -0.80 13.12 -0.49
CA ILE A 62 -0.54 12.04 -1.44
C ILE A 62 -0.45 10.70 -0.70
N ILE A 63 0.24 10.69 0.46
CA ILE A 63 0.13 9.60 1.44
C ILE A 63 -0.95 9.99 2.45
N THR A 64 -1.93 9.11 2.65
CA THR A 64 -2.98 9.29 3.65
C THR A 64 -2.93 8.19 4.70
N VAL A 65 -3.57 8.43 5.84
CA VAL A 65 -3.80 7.41 6.88
C VAL A 65 -5.29 7.15 7.02
N ASP A 66 -5.69 5.89 6.97
CA ASP A 66 -7.07 5.50 7.18
C ASP A 66 -7.33 5.02 8.60
N TYR A 67 -8.45 5.45 9.17
CA TYR A 67 -8.93 4.96 10.47
C TYR A 67 -9.92 3.82 10.25
N LEU A 68 -9.44 2.58 10.29
CA LEU A 68 -10.24 1.38 9.97
C LEU A 68 -10.82 0.69 11.22
N MET A 69 -11.40 1.47 12.13
CA MET A 69 -12.06 0.96 13.33
C MET A 69 -13.58 1.07 13.20
N HIS A 70 -14.31 0.01 13.53
CA HIS A 70 -15.77 0.04 13.58
C HIS A 70 -16.32 -0.80 14.74
N ARG A 71 -17.58 -0.52 15.12
CA ARG A 71 -18.32 -1.35 16.09
C ARG A 71 -19.11 -2.41 15.34
N LYS A 72 -19.07 -3.64 15.84
CA LYS A 72 -19.89 -4.75 15.36
C LYS A 72 -21.32 -4.65 15.91
N PRO A 73 -22.30 -5.33 15.29
CA PRO A 73 -23.68 -5.36 15.80
C PRO A 73 -23.82 -5.83 17.25
N ASN A 74 -22.92 -6.69 17.73
CA ASN A 74 -22.90 -7.19 19.10
C ASN A 74 -22.25 -6.21 20.13
N GLY A 75 -21.92 -4.98 19.72
CA GLY A 75 -21.33 -3.96 20.58
C GLY A 75 -19.81 -4.03 20.75
N SER A 76 -19.15 -5.10 20.28
CA SER A 76 -17.68 -5.21 20.31
C SER A 76 -17.01 -4.31 19.26
N THR A 77 -15.80 -3.86 19.54
CA THR A 77 -14.98 -3.07 18.60
C THR A 77 -14.12 -3.99 17.75
N ARG A 78 -14.01 -3.69 16.46
CA ARG A 78 -13.00 -4.28 15.57
C ARG A 78 -12.07 -3.19 15.07
N ASP A 79 -10.78 -3.40 15.25
CA ASP A 79 -9.71 -2.52 14.81
C ASP A 79 -8.87 -3.26 13.74
N HIS A 80 -8.77 -2.67 12.55
CA HIS A 80 -7.96 -3.18 11.44
C HIS A 80 -6.60 -2.46 11.31
N GLY A 81 -6.26 -1.59 12.26
CA GLY A 81 -5.07 -0.75 12.24
C GLY A 81 -5.25 0.51 11.42
N PHE A 82 -4.12 1.20 11.20
CA PHE A 82 -4.06 2.52 10.56
C PHE A 82 -3.11 2.46 9.35
N PRO A 83 -3.55 1.92 8.21
CA PRO A 83 -2.68 1.79 7.05
C PRO A 83 -2.37 3.16 6.45
N PHE A 84 -1.09 3.36 6.12
CA PHE A 84 -0.62 4.44 5.27
C PHE A 84 -0.80 4.01 3.82
N LYS A 85 -1.50 4.83 3.02
CA LYS A 85 -1.89 4.51 1.64
C LYS A 85 -1.41 5.57 0.68
N ILE A 86 -1.12 5.13 -0.55
CA ILE A 86 -0.77 5.95 -1.70
C ILE A 86 -1.51 5.38 -2.92
N PHE A 87 -1.92 6.23 -3.86
CA PHE A 87 -2.56 5.75 -5.09
C PHE A 87 -1.52 5.12 -6.03
N PRO A 88 -1.89 4.09 -6.82
CA PRO A 88 -0.97 3.44 -7.77
C PRO A 88 -0.31 4.41 -8.77
N ARG A 89 -1.04 5.45 -9.21
CA ARG A 89 -0.51 6.50 -10.12
C ARG A 89 0.61 7.34 -9.51
N ASP A 90 0.66 7.43 -8.17
CA ASP A 90 1.59 8.26 -7.41
C ASP A 90 2.76 7.42 -6.85
N MET A 91 2.75 6.09 -7.07
CA MET A 91 3.77 5.15 -6.56
C MET A 91 5.19 5.51 -6.99
N GLY A 92 5.37 6.01 -8.21
CA GLY A 92 6.68 6.43 -8.73
C GLY A 92 7.32 7.59 -7.96
N LEU A 93 6.53 8.36 -7.20
CA LEU A 93 7.07 9.39 -6.30
C LEU A 93 7.79 8.77 -5.10
N LEU A 94 7.30 7.62 -4.60
CA LEU A 94 7.87 6.93 -3.45
C LEU A 94 8.91 5.88 -3.86
N PHE A 95 8.75 5.27 -5.03
CA PHE A 95 9.62 4.24 -5.57
C PHE A 95 10.14 4.68 -6.95
N PRO A 96 11.30 5.36 -7.01
CA PRO A 96 11.82 5.89 -8.27
C PRO A 96 12.37 4.79 -9.19
N GLU A 97 12.79 3.66 -8.62
CA GLU A 97 13.24 2.49 -9.36
C GLU A 97 12.08 1.52 -9.55
N GLU A 98 11.44 1.57 -10.72
CA GLU A 98 10.37 0.65 -11.09
C GLU A 98 10.61 -0.03 -12.45
N ILE A 99 10.25 -1.31 -12.52
CA ILE A 99 10.23 -2.12 -13.74
C ILE A 99 8.86 -2.75 -13.88
N GLU A 100 8.34 -2.74 -15.10
CA GLU A 100 7.01 -3.24 -15.42
C GLU A 100 7.12 -4.56 -16.22
N TYR A 101 6.34 -5.57 -15.85
CA TYR A 101 6.26 -6.86 -16.54
C TYR A 101 4.82 -7.15 -16.96
N ASP A 102 4.63 -7.41 -18.24
CA ASP A 102 3.36 -7.87 -18.81
C ASP A 102 3.35 -9.41 -18.83
N LEU A 103 2.50 -10.01 -17.99
CA LEU A 103 2.43 -11.46 -17.84
C LEU A 103 1.52 -12.13 -18.88
N GLU A 104 0.72 -11.34 -19.62
CA GLU A 104 -0.12 -11.90 -20.70
C GLU A 104 0.70 -12.23 -21.96
N LYS A 105 1.92 -11.69 -22.06
CA LYS A 105 2.82 -11.85 -23.21
C LYS A 105 4.00 -12.80 -22.97
N LEU A 106 4.08 -13.40 -21.78
CA LEU A 106 5.08 -14.42 -21.43
C LEU A 106 4.60 -15.81 -21.85
#